data_AF-A0A9W9T4Z6-F1
#
_entry.id   AF-A0A9W9T4Z6-F1
#
_cell.length_a   1.000
_cell.length_b   1.000
_cell.length_c   1.000
_cell.angle_alpha   90.00
_cell.angle_beta   90.00
_cell.angle_gamma   90.00
#
_symmetry.space_group_name_H-M   'P 1'
#
loop_
_entity.id
_entity.type
_entity.pdbx_description
1 polymer ?
#
loop_
_entity_poly.entity_id
_entity_poly.type
_entity_poly.pdbx_seq_one_letter_code
_entity_poly.pdbx_strand_id
1 'polypeptide(L)'
;MEEDTKVIDDMTECPYVVGNKITLQLEGRPVQATIVKTFEPWANSCAMVLSFDSNLSALGIEGNVVLKVYDRRFSTEQRTYWKTDPWTPEIERDLYEYLCSDKGIKFAIQHEKFCIKE
;
A
#
# COMPACT_ATOMS: atom_id res chain seq x y z
N MET A 1 10.31 26.94 -26.84
CA MET A 1 9.94 25.57 -27.25
C MET A 1 10.82 24.68 -26.37
N GLU A 2 10.46 24.64 -25.10
CA GLU A 2 11.19 23.91 -24.06
C GLU A 2 10.50 22.58 -23.85
N GLU A 3 11.32 21.54 -23.74
CA GLU A 3 10.93 20.15 -23.65
C GLU A 3 10.07 19.92 -22.41
N ASP A 4 8.75 19.86 -22.61
CA ASP A 4 7.84 19.09 -21.76
C ASP A 4 8.25 17.61 -21.86
N THR A 5 9.29 17.29 -21.12
CA THR A 5 9.71 15.93 -20.85
C THR A 5 8.54 15.31 -20.09
N LYS A 6 7.71 14.59 -20.83
CA LYS A 6 6.66 13.73 -20.31
C LYS A 6 7.22 12.92 -19.14
N VAL A 7 6.93 13.37 -17.92
CA VAL A 7 6.92 12.53 -16.73
C VAL A 7 5.67 11.66 -16.85
N ILE A 8 5.70 10.74 -17.80
CA ILE A 8 4.71 9.69 -17.96
C ILE A 8 5.53 8.41 -17.86
N ASP A 9 5.12 7.56 -16.93
CA ASP A 9 5.49 6.14 -16.80
C ASP A 9 6.60 5.78 -15.80
N ASP A 10 6.39 6.10 -14.52
CA ASP A 10 7.06 5.38 -13.41
C ASP A 10 6.05 4.92 -12.33
N MET A 11 4.75 5.05 -12.60
CA MET A 11 3.64 4.72 -11.67
C MET A 11 2.93 3.40 -11.98
N THR A 12 3.38 2.65 -12.98
CA THR A 12 2.63 1.53 -13.58
C THR A 12 3.12 0.15 -13.16
N GLU A 13 4.36 -0.01 -12.68
CA GLU A 13 4.87 -1.30 -12.24
C GLU A 13 4.70 -1.51 -10.74
N CYS A 14 4.24 -2.71 -10.36
CA CYS A 14 4.08 -3.07 -8.96
C CYS A 14 5.45 -3.14 -8.28
N PRO A 15 5.71 -2.39 -7.20
CA PRO A 15 7.02 -2.45 -6.53
C PRO A 15 7.18 -3.73 -5.71
N TYR A 16 6.11 -4.47 -5.44
CA TYR A 16 6.06 -5.60 -4.53
C TYR A 16 6.34 -6.92 -5.25
N VAL A 17 7.49 -7.02 -5.93
CA VAL A 17 7.91 -8.20 -6.70
C VAL A 17 9.08 -8.89 -6.00
N VAL A 18 9.15 -10.22 -6.09
CA VAL A 18 10.28 -11.00 -5.54
C VAL A 18 11.61 -10.52 -6.12
N GLY A 19 12.59 -10.31 -5.25
CA GLY A 19 13.91 -9.78 -5.59
C GLY A 19 14.02 -8.26 -5.40
N ASN A 20 12.90 -7.52 -5.40
CA ASN A 20 12.94 -6.09 -5.17
C ASN A 20 13.33 -5.79 -3.71
N LYS A 21 14.06 -4.69 -3.54
CA LYS A 21 14.36 -4.14 -2.22
C LYS A 21 13.35 -3.08 -1.83
N ILE A 22 12.98 -3.09 -0.56
CA ILE A 22 12.15 -2.05 0.06
C ILE A 22 12.88 -1.48 1.27
N THR A 23 12.64 -0.20 1.55
CA THR A 23 13.14 0.48 2.74
C THR A 23 12.01 0.61 3.74
N LEU A 24 12.18 0.02 4.92
CA LEU A 24 11.25 0.15 6.04
C LEU A 24 11.79 1.12 7.08
N GLN A 25 10.91 1.89 7.70
CA GLN A 25 11.26 2.73 8.85
C GLN A 25 10.95 1.94 10.13
N LEU A 26 12.00 1.45 10.80
CA LEU A 26 11.91 0.73 12.07
C LEU A 26 12.52 1.60 13.16
N GLU A 27 11.73 1.97 14.16
CA GLU A 27 12.14 2.88 15.25
C GLU A 27 12.82 4.18 14.76
N GLY A 28 12.32 4.74 13.66
CA GLY A 28 12.86 5.95 13.04
C GLY A 28 14.16 5.75 12.26
N ARG A 29 14.58 4.50 12.03
CA ARG A 29 15.77 4.17 11.24
C ARG A 29 15.37 3.47 9.94
N PRO A 30 15.94 3.87 8.79
CA PRO A 30 15.74 3.16 7.55
C PRO A 30 16.47 1.81 7.60
N VAL A 31 15.76 0.74 7.26
CA VAL A 31 16.31 -0.61 7.14
C VAL A 31 15.93 -1.16 5.77
N GLN A 32 16.92 -1.68 5.05
CA GLN A 32 16.67 -2.39 3.78
C GLN A 32 16.22 -3.83 4.03
N ALA A 33 15.25 -4.25 3.24
CA ALA A 33 14.80 -5.62 3.17
C ALA A 33 14.57 -6.03 1.71
N THR A 34 14.83 -7.29 1.40
CA THR A 34 14.56 -7.90 0.10
C THR A 34 13.26 -8.69 0.17
N ILE A 35 12.39 -8.52 -0.82
CA ILE A 35 11.17 -9.32 -0.96
C ILE A 35 11.57 -10.70 -1.45
N VAL A 36 11.32 -11.74 -0.65
CA VAL A 36 11.66 -13.12 -0.99
C VAL A 36 10.45 -13.96 -1.42
N LYS A 37 9.23 -13.49 -1.14
CA LYS A 37 7.98 -14.11 -1.57
C LYS A 37 6.84 -13.10 -1.59
N THR A 38 5.91 -13.24 -2.54
CA THR A 38 4.63 -12.53 -2.58
C THR A 38 3.48 -13.53 -2.41
N PHE A 39 2.35 -13.07 -1.88
CA PHE A 39 1.13 -13.87 -1.73
C PHE A 39 0.01 -13.33 -2.64
N GLU A 40 0.15 -13.54 -3.94
CA GLU A 40 -0.83 -13.11 -4.94
C GLU A 40 -1.88 -14.19 -5.25
N PRO A 41 -3.10 -13.82 -5.71
CA PRO A 41 -3.61 -12.45 -5.85
C PRO A 41 -3.90 -11.80 -4.49
N TRP A 42 -3.80 -10.48 -4.42
CA TRP A 42 -4.01 -9.75 -3.18
C TRP A 42 -5.49 -9.40 -2.97
N ALA A 43 -6.06 -9.90 -1.88
CA ALA A 43 -7.45 -9.65 -1.54
C ALA A 43 -7.70 -8.16 -1.21
N ASN A 44 -7.13 -7.71 -0.10
CA ASN A 44 -7.29 -6.34 0.42
C ASN A 44 -5.97 -5.55 0.46
N SER A 45 -4.83 -6.25 0.45
CA SER A 45 -3.52 -5.69 0.79
C SER A 45 -2.41 -6.59 0.23
N CYS A 46 -1.29 -5.98 -0.16
CA CYS A 46 -0.10 -6.73 -0.56
C CYS A 46 0.47 -7.47 0.66
N ALA A 47 0.55 -8.79 0.59
CA ALA A 47 1.26 -9.58 1.59
C ALA A 47 2.52 -10.17 0.95
N MET A 48 3.64 -10.07 1.66
CA MET A 48 4.95 -10.51 1.21
C MET A 48 5.82 -10.99 2.36
N VAL A 49 6.82 -11.81 2.05
CA VAL A 49 7.89 -12.21 2.98
C VAL A 49 9.13 -11.39 2.68
N LEU A 50 9.76 -10.88 3.73
CA LEU A 50 10.96 -10.07 3.67
C LEU A 50 12.13 -10.77 4.36
N SER A 51 13.32 -10.59 3.79
CA SER A 51 14.60 -10.86 4.43
C SER A 51 15.31 -9.54 4.66
N PHE A 52 15.74 -9.25 5.88
CA PHE A 52 16.49 -8.04 6.18
C PHE A 52 17.98 -8.19 5.86
N ASP A 53 18.58 -7.12 5.34
CA ASP A 53 20.02 -7.09 5.06
C ASP A 53 20.83 -6.92 6.37
N SER A 54 20.21 -6.30 7.38
CA SER A 54 20.81 -6.03 8.70
C SER A 54 20.32 -7.03 9.76
N ASN A 55 21.17 -7.29 10.77
CA ASN A 55 20.76 -8.03 11.96
C ASN A 55 19.84 -7.17 12.83
N LEU A 56 18.57 -7.60 12.99
CA LEU A 56 17.55 -6.91 13.78
C LEU A 56 17.19 -7.65 15.08
N SER A 57 18.02 -8.57 15.56
CA SER A 57 17.81 -9.31 16.82
C SER A 57 17.65 -8.39 18.03
N ALA A 58 18.30 -7.23 18.04
CA ALA A 58 18.10 -6.22 19.09
C ALA A 58 16.66 -5.67 19.15
N LEU A 59 15.91 -5.78 18.06
CA LEU A 59 14.48 -5.44 17.96
C LEU A 59 13.58 -6.68 18.14
N GLY A 60 14.14 -7.84 18.47
CA GLY A 60 13.42 -9.12 18.55
C GLY A 60 12.96 -9.66 17.19
N ILE A 61 13.53 -9.16 16.10
CA ILE A 61 13.19 -9.60 14.74
C ILE A 61 14.27 -10.58 14.27
N GLU A 62 13.89 -11.85 14.13
CA GLU A 62 14.76 -12.93 13.69
C GLU A 62 14.21 -13.59 12.42
N GLY A 63 15.12 -13.95 11.51
CA GLY A 63 14.78 -14.62 10.26
C GLY A 63 13.93 -13.76 9.32
N ASN A 64 13.09 -14.44 8.54
CA ASN A 64 12.20 -13.79 7.58
C ASN A 64 10.91 -13.32 8.26
N VAL A 65 10.42 -12.14 7.87
CA VAL A 65 9.16 -11.59 8.38
C VAL A 65 8.10 -11.51 7.30
N VAL A 66 6.83 -11.56 7.69
CA VAL A 66 5.72 -11.27 6.79
C VAL A 66 5.36 -9.78 6.93
N LEU A 67 5.41 -9.05 5.82
CA LEU A 67 4.90 -7.68 5.72
C LEU A 67 3.55 -7.68 5.01
N LYS A 68 2.56 -7.02 5.61
CA LYS A 68 1.27 -6.74 5.00
C LYS A 68 1.16 -5.23 4.78
N VAL A 69 1.12 -4.79 3.52
CA VAL A 69 1.04 -3.39 3.13
C VAL A 69 -0.38 -3.06 2.67
N TYR A 70 -0.99 -2.07 3.30
CA TYR A 70 -2.29 -1.54 2.91
C TYR A 70 -2.17 -0.55 1.74
N ASP A 71 -1.66 -1.03 0.62
CA ASP A 71 -1.58 -0.26 -0.61
C ASP A 71 -2.82 -0.49 -1.48
N ARG A 72 -3.69 0.54 -1.53
CA ARG A 72 -4.99 0.52 -2.23
C ARG A 72 -4.88 0.40 -3.75
N ARG A 73 -3.70 0.64 -4.31
CA ARG A 73 -3.42 0.43 -5.74
C ARG A 73 -3.60 -1.03 -6.13
N PHE A 74 -3.34 -1.92 -5.18
CA PHE A 74 -3.23 -3.35 -5.40
C PHE A 74 -4.33 -4.18 -4.72
N SER A 75 -5.39 -3.54 -4.21
CA SER A 75 -6.60 -4.22 -3.70
C SER A 75 -7.47 -4.77 -4.84
N THR A 76 -6.87 -5.54 -5.76
CA THR A 76 -7.47 -5.93 -7.04
C THR A 76 -8.68 -6.85 -6.87
N GLU A 77 -8.65 -7.76 -5.89
CA GLU A 77 -9.79 -8.65 -5.61
C GLU A 77 -10.99 -7.88 -5.08
N GLN A 78 -10.81 -6.96 -4.13
CA GLN A 78 -11.90 -6.11 -3.65
C GLN A 78 -12.52 -5.28 -4.77
N ARG A 79 -11.67 -4.70 -5.64
CA ARG A 79 -12.18 -3.91 -6.76
C ARG A 79 -13.00 -4.76 -7.73
N THR A 80 -12.55 -5.98 -7.97
CA THR A 80 -13.28 -6.97 -8.78
C THR A 80 -14.61 -7.34 -8.14
N TYR A 81 -14.61 -7.64 -6.84
CA TYR A 81 -15.81 -8.02 -6.09
C TYR A 81 -16.87 -6.91 -6.08
N TRP A 82 -16.45 -5.67 -5.82
CA TRP A 82 -17.34 -4.50 -5.77
C TRP A 82 -17.61 -3.88 -7.14
N LYS A 83 -17.06 -4.43 -8.22
CA LYS A 83 -17.17 -3.91 -9.60
C LYS A 83 -16.76 -2.44 -9.71
N THR A 84 -15.71 -2.06 -8.99
CA THR A 84 -15.15 -0.71 -9.03
C THR A 84 -14.07 -0.63 -10.09
N ASP A 85 -13.86 0.56 -10.65
CA ASP A 85 -12.79 0.80 -11.62
C ASP A 85 -11.39 0.45 -11.05
N PRO A 86 -10.43 0.10 -11.93
CA PRO A 86 -9.03 0.00 -11.56
C PRO A 86 -8.55 1.26 -10.83
N TRP A 87 -7.55 1.12 -9.97
CA TRP A 87 -6.98 2.30 -9.33
C TRP A 87 -6.37 3.23 -10.37
N THR A 88 -6.60 4.54 -10.23
CA THR A 88 -5.90 5.59 -10.97
C THR A 88 -5.54 6.74 -10.03
N PRO A 89 -4.54 7.57 -10.38
CA PRO A 89 -4.19 8.76 -9.59
C PRO A 89 -5.38 9.72 -9.42
N GLU A 90 -6.26 9.81 -10.41
CA GLU A 90 -7.47 10.64 -10.37
C GLU A 90 -8.44 10.15 -9.29
N ILE A 91 -8.67 8.83 -9.20
CA ILE A 91 -9.52 8.25 -8.16
C ILE A 91 -8.95 8.55 -6.77
N GLU A 92 -7.64 8.51 -6.59
CA GLU A 92 -6.99 8.84 -5.32
C GLU A 92 -7.16 10.32 -4.95
N ARG A 93 -6.99 11.23 -5.91
CA ARG A 93 -7.23 12.66 -5.73
C ARG A 93 -8.69 12.93 -5.37
N ASP A 94 -9.64 12.38 -6.12
CA ASP A 94 -11.07 12.60 -5.92
C ASP A 94 -11.51 12.03 -4.56
N LEU A 95 -10.96 10.88 -4.14
CA LEU A 95 -11.16 10.33 -2.79
C LEU A 95 -10.63 11.28 -1.71
N TYR A 96 -9.43 11.84 -1.89
CA TYR A 96 -8.86 12.80 -0.94
C TYR A 96 -9.73 14.05 -0.81
N GLU A 97 -10.15 14.64 -1.93
CA GLU A 97 -11.06 15.80 -1.94
C GLU A 97 -12.38 15.48 -1.24
N TYR A 98 -12.94 14.30 -1.47
CA TYR A 98 -14.15 13.85 -0.79
C TYR A 98 -13.93 13.74 0.72
N LEU A 99 -12.86 13.08 1.18
CA LEU A 99 -12.55 12.89 2.60
C LEU A 99 -12.30 14.22 3.34
N CYS A 100 -11.74 15.22 2.65
CA CYS A 100 -11.55 16.57 3.19
C CYS A 100 -12.84 17.41 3.19
N SER A 101 -13.91 16.97 2.53
CA SER A 101 -15.19 17.67 2.52
C SER A 101 -16.05 17.38 3.76
N ASP A 102 -16.96 18.30 4.09
CA ASP A 102 -17.96 18.07 5.15
C ASP A 102 -18.77 16.79 4.94
N LYS A 103 -19.02 16.42 3.67
CA LYS A 103 -19.74 15.19 3.33
C LYS A 103 -18.91 13.95 3.67
N GLY A 104 -17.63 13.95 3.32
CA GLY A 104 -16.71 12.85 3.63
C GLY A 104 -16.50 12.67 5.13
N ILE A 105 -16.32 13.77 5.87
CA ILE A 105 -16.20 13.73 7.34
C ILE A 105 -17.48 13.15 7.97
N LYS A 106 -18.67 13.60 7.54
CA LYS A 106 -19.94 13.04 8.02
C LYS A 106 -20.07 11.55 7.71
N PHE A 107 -19.70 11.13 6.51
CA PHE A 107 -19.68 9.72 6.12
C PHE A 107 -18.74 8.91 7.02
N ALA A 108 -17.50 9.37 7.24
CA ALA A 108 -16.51 8.68 8.07
C ALA A 108 -17.02 8.48 9.52
N ILE A 109 -17.60 9.52 10.13
CA ILE A 109 -18.18 9.45 11.47
C ILE A 109 -19.34 8.44 11.52
N GLN A 110 -20.20 8.43 10.50
CA GLN A 110 -21.33 7.49 10.42
C GLN A 110 -20.86 6.05 10.25
N HIS A 111 -19.87 5.84 9.38
CA HIS A 111 -19.27 4.54 9.13
C HIS A 111 -18.59 3.98 10.40
N GLU A 112 -17.81 4.80 11.11
CA GLU A 112 -17.19 4.41 12.37
C GLU A 112 -18.24 4.01 13.43
N LYS A 113 -19.31 4.79 13.56
CA LYS A 113 -20.43 4.45 14.46
C LYS A 113 -21.16 3.17 14.08
N PHE A 114 -21.17 2.81 12.79
CA PHE A 114 -21.74 1.55 12.32
C PHE A 114 -20.82 0.38 12.69
N CYS A 115 -19.52 0.50 12.44
CA CYS A 115 -18.54 -0.57 12.74
C CYS A 115 -18.33 -0.83 14.24
N ILE A 116 -18.51 0.15 15.12
CA ILE A 116 -18.39 -0.04 16.59
C ILE A 116 -19.62 -0.75 17.19
N LYS A 117 -20.72 -0.85 16.43
CA LYS A 117 -21.97 -1.48 16.89
C LYS A 117 -22.07 -2.98 16.58
N GLU A 118 -21.08 -3.54 15.89
CA GLU A 118 -20.89 -4.98 15.71
C GLU A 118 -19.86 -5.51 16.73
#